data_AF-A0A564FYS4-F1
#
_entry.id   AF-A0A564FYS4-F1
#
_cell.length_a   1.000
_cell.length_b   1.000
_cell.length_c   1.000
_cell.angle_alpha   90.00
_cell.angle_beta   90.00
_cell.angle_gamma   90.00
#
_symmetry.space_group_name_H-M   'P 1'
#
loop_
_entity.id
_entity.type
_entity.pdbx_description
1 polymer ?
#
loop_
_entity_poly.entity_id
_entity_poly.type
_entity_poly.pdbx_seq_one_letter_code
_entity_poly.pdbx_strand_id
1 'polypeptide(L)'
;MPTPVSVDVHRNLTRRAWSVRVAGRVVGHVPAIALRDVVLRSSNASRIRCLRLGTRDVHAWARGIPTDAARPPEAVRFRYRLAEPGFRLADGQVLLAAEVAWFEEDGSAWCLASPDANVLIGGTDT
;
A
#
# COMPACT_ATOMS: atom_id res chain seq x y z
N MET A 1 -3.20 -26.94 -5.61
CA MET A 1 -3.35 -25.97 -4.49
C MET A 1 -4.06 -24.74 -5.04
N PRO A 2 -5.05 -24.18 -4.33
CA PRO A 2 -5.65 -22.92 -4.77
C PRO A 2 -4.59 -21.82 -4.77
N THR A 3 -4.52 -21.05 -5.85
CA THR A 3 -3.66 -19.86 -5.91
C THR A 3 -4.10 -18.88 -4.83
N PRO A 4 -3.19 -18.36 -3.99
CA PRO A 4 -3.57 -17.38 -2.99
C PRO A 4 -4.25 -16.16 -3.64
N VAL A 5 -5.40 -15.75 -3.10
CA VAL A 5 -6.16 -14.62 -3.61
C VAL A 5 -5.48 -13.32 -3.18
N SER A 6 -5.15 -12.47 -4.15
CA SER A 6 -4.65 -11.14 -3.86
C SER A 6 -5.77 -10.21 -3.36
N VAL A 7 -5.43 -9.33 -2.42
CA VAL A 7 -6.32 -8.35 -1.81
C VAL A 7 -5.81 -6.92 -2.03
N ASP A 8 -6.72 -5.96 -2.06
CA ASP A 8 -6.40 -4.53 -1.98
C ASP A 8 -6.65 -4.01 -0.55
N VAL A 9 -5.66 -3.40 0.07
CA VAL A 9 -5.69 -2.86 1.44
C VAL A 9 -5.52 -1.34 1.42
N HIS A 10 -6.38 -0.61 2.12
CA HIS A 10 -6.23 0.83 2.33
C HIS A 10 -6.66 1.25 3.73
N ARG A 11 -6.12 2.36 4.22
CA ARG A 11 -6.51 2.90 5.53
C ARG A 11 -7.90 3.53 5.44
N ASN A 12 -8.82 3.05 6.26
CA ASN A 12 -10.07 3.74 6.52
C ASN A 12 -9.86 4.71 7.69
N LEU A 13 -9.82 6.01 7.38
CA LEU A 13 -9.55 7.05 8.39
C LEU A 13 -10.71 7.22 9.39
N THR A 14 -11.94 6.95 8.98
CA THR A 14 -13.13 7.05 9.86
C THR A 14 -13.17 5.90 10.88
N ARG A 15 -12.92 4.67 10.42
CA ARG A 15 -12.91 3.47 11.27
C ARG A 15 -11.58 3.26 12.01
N ARG A 16 -10.54 4.01 11.65
CA ARG A 16 -9.16 3.84 12.14
C ARG A 16 -8.63 2.41 11.95
N ALA A 17 -9.10 1.71 10.91
CA ALA A 17 -8.75 0.32 10.58
C ALA A 17 -8.34 0.18 9.11
N TRP A 18 -7.79 -0.97 8.74
CA TRP A 18 -7.47 -1.30 7.34
C TRP A 18 -8.67 -1.96 6.68
N SER A 19 -9.19 -1.35 5.62
CA SER A 19 -10.21 -1.97 4.76
C SER A 19 -9.54 -2.96 3.82
N VAL A 20 -10.05 -4.19 3.80
CA VAL A 20 -9.60 -5.25 2.88
C VAL A 20 -10.61 -5.40 1.76
N ARG A 21 -10.15 -5.41 0.51
CA ARG A 21 -10.99 -5.59 -0.68
C ARG A 21 -10.56 -6.82 -1.48
N VAL A 22 -11.55 -7.57 -1.95
CA VAL A 22 -11.39 -8.67 -2.90
C VAL A 22 -12.26 -8.36 -4.10
N ALA A 23 -11.70 -8.47 -5.31
CA ALA A 23 -12.40 -8.16 -6.56
C ALA A 23 -13.15 -6.81 -6.53
N GLY A 24 -12.50 -5.78 -5.95
CA GLY A 24 -13.05 -4.44 -5.84
C GLY A 24 -14.09 -4.21 -4.74
N ARG A 25 -14.53 -5.24 -4.02
CA ARG A 25 -15.52 -5.12 -2.93
C ARG A 25 -14.83 -5.19 -1.57
N VAL A 26 -15.23 -4.34 -0.62
CA VAL A 26 -14.75 -4.43 0.76
C VAL A 26 -15.34 -5.68 1.39
N VAL A 27 -14.48 -6.58 1.87
CA VAL A 27 -14.87 -7.84 2.53
C VAL A 27 -14.73 -7.77 4.05
N GLY A 28 -14.01 -6.78 4.56
CA GLY A 28 -13.83 -6.60 5.99
C GLY A 28 -12.94 -5.42 6.36
N HIS A 29 -12.84 -5.20 7.67
CA HIS A 29 -11.92 -4.25 8.29
C HIS A 29 -11.11 -4.96 9.36
N VAL A 30 -9.80 -4.76 9.36
CA VAL A 30 -8.89 -5.39 10.31
C VAL A 30 -8.00 -4.34 10.99
N PRO A 31 -7.62 -4.53 12.26
CA PRO A 31 -6.72 -3.61 12.94
C PRO A 31 -5.32 -3.65 12.32
N ALA A 32 -4.82 -4.82 11.95
CA ALA A 32 -3.54 -5.01 11.30
C ALA A 32 -3.60 -6.11 10.23
N ILE A 33 -2.72 -6.04 9.23
CA ILE A 33 -2.54 -7.07 8.19
C ILE A 33 -1.14 -7.00 7.59
N ALA A 34 -0.54 -8.15 7.30
CA ALA A 34 0.68 -8.23 6.51
C ALA A 34 0.37 -8.79 5.11
N LEU A 35 1.05 -8.27 4.10
CA LEU A 35 0.95 -8.71 2.71
C LEU A 35 2.35 -9.05 2.19
N ARG A 36 2.46 -10.08 1.35
CA ARG A 36 3.62 -10.34 0.49
C ARG A 36 3.32 -10.03 -0.98
N ASP A 37 4.36 -9.95 -1.80
CA ASP A 37 4.29 -9.63 -3.24
C ASP A 37 3.52 -8.33 -3.47
N VAL A 38 3.93 -7.28 -2.75
CA VAL A 38 3.15 -6.06 -2.60
C VAL A 38 3.42 -5.09 -3.74
N VAL A 39 2.35 -4.63 -4.37
CA VAL A 39 2.36 -3.49 -5.29
C VAL A 39 1.59 -2.33 -4.68
N LEU A 40 2.23 -1.18 -4.56
CA LEU A 40 1.64 0.03 -4.05
C LEU A 40 1.03 0.83 -5.20
N ARG A 41 -0.25 1.18 -5.06
CA ARG A 41 -1.03 1.85 -6.10
C ARG A 41 -1.62 3.14 -5.55
N SER A 42 -1.58 4.18 -6.37
CA SER A 42 -2.23 5.45 -6.08
C SER A 42 -2.93 6.01 -7.30
N SER A 43 -4.05 6.69 -7.10
CA SER A 43 -4.80 7.39 -8.14
C SER A 43 -4.56 8.90 -8.01
N ASN A 44 -3.80 9.47 -8.95
CA ASN A 44 -3.59 10.91 -9.01
C ASN A 44 -4.90 11.67 -9.26
N ALA A 45 -5.81 11.11 -10.06
CA ALA A 45 -7.13 11.68 -10.30
C ALA A 45 -7.94 11.77 -8.99
N SER A 46 -8.00 10.68 -8.21
CA SER A 46 -8.67 10.67 -6.91
C SER A 46 -7.98 11.63 -5.92
N ARG A 47 -6.64 11.65 -5.88
CA ARG A 47 -5.85 12.59 -5.06
C ARG A 47 -6.20 14.05 -5.36
N ILE A 48 -6.19 14.45 -6.63
CA ILE A 48 -6.52 15.82 -7.07
C ILE A 48 -7.97 16.16 -6.71
N ARG A 49 -8.90 15.20 -6.87
CA ARG A 49 -10.29 15.40 -6.47
C ARG A 49 -10.43 15.64 -4.96
N CYS A 50 -9.76 14.83 -4.13
CA CYS A 50 -9.74 15.03 -2.68
C CYS A 50 -9.16 16.39 -2.29
N LEU A 51 -8.05 16.81 -2.93
CA LEU A 51 -7.44 18.13 -2.69
C LEU A 51 -8.38 19.28 -3.06
N ARG A 52 -9.10 19.16 -4.18
CA ARG A 52 -10.00 20.22 -4.67
C ARG A 52 -11.31 20.31 -3.90
N LEU A 53 -11.90 19.16 -3.56
CA LEU A 53 -13.26 19.07 -3.03
C LEU A 53 -13.32 18.79 -1.52
N GLY A 54 -12.18 18.51 -0.87
CA GLY A 54 -12.13 18.10 0.53
C GLY A 54 -12.74 16.72 0.79
N THR A 55 -12.98 15.92 -0.25
CA THR A 55 -13.58 14.58 -0.12
C THR A 55 -12.57 13.54 0.38
N ARG A 56 -13.08 12.48 1.02
CA ARG A 56 -12.27 11.37 1.56
C ARG A 56 -12.36 10.13 0.67
N ASP A 57 -12.06 10.29 -0.61
CA ASP A 57 -12.03 9.16 -1.54
C ASP A 57 -10.76 8.33 -1.38
N VAL A 58 -10.86 7.03 -1.67
CA VAL A 58 -9.68 6.15 -1.73
C VAL A 58 -8.81 6.59 -2.91
N HIS A 59 -7.56 6.90 -2.60
CA HIS A 59 -6.57 7.37 -3.57
C HIS A 59 -5.22 6.66 -3.42
N ALA A 60 -5.07 5.80 -2.41
CA ALA A 60 -3.87 5.02 -2.14
C ALA A 60 -4.26 3.66 -1.56
N TRP A 61 -3.69 2.59 -2.09
CA TRP A 61 -3.89 1.22 -1.60
C TRP A 61 -2.67 0.34 -1.91
N ALA A 62 -2.51 -0.73 -1.13
CA ALA A 62 -1.55 -1.78 -1.39
C ALA A 62 -2.29 -3.00 -1.93
N ARG A 63 -1.72 -3.64 -2.96
CA ARG A 63 -2.19 -4.92 -3.48
C ARG A 63 -1.16 -5.98 -3.12
N GLY A 64 -1.57 -7.11 -2.58
CA GLY A 64 -0.66 -8.21 -2.27
C GLY A 64 -1.40 -9.46 -1.83
N ILE A 65 -0.68 -10.45 -1.32
CA ILE A 65 -1.23 -11.70 -0.79
C ILE A 65 -1.11 -11.68 0.74
N PRO A 66 -2.20 -11.92 1.51
CA PRO A 66 -2.11 -11.99 2.96
C PRO A 66 -1.08 -13.00 3.44
N THR A 67 -0.35 -12.66 4.50
CA THR A 67 0.67 -13.50 5.13
C THR A 67 0.66 -13.30 6.65
N ASP A 68 1.13 -14.30 7.38
CA ASP A 68 1.29 -14.26 8.84
C ASP A 68 2.73 -13.92 9.26
N ALA A 69 3.59 -13.51 8.31
CA ALA A 69 4.96 -13.12 8.58
C ALA A 69 5.01 -11.99 9.62
N ALA A 70 5.78 -12.17 10.68
CA ALA A 70 6.03 -11.13 11.66
C ALA A 70 6.91 -10.02 11.07
N ARG A 71 6.70 -8.77 11.49
CA ARG A 71 7.53 -7.64 11.06
C ARG A 71 8.92 -7.73 11.69
N PRO A 72 9.99 -7.83 10.89
CA PRO A 72 11.34 -7.87 11.44
C PRO A 72 11.83 -6.45 11.79
N PRO A 73 12.86 -6.31 12.64
CA PRO A 73 13.39 -5.01 13.08
C PRO A 73 13.92 -4.12 11.94
N GLU A 74 14.45 -4.72 10.88
CA GLU A 74 15.01 -4.02 9.72
C GLU A 74 13.95 -3.48 8.75
N ALA A 75 12.67 -3.77 8.98
CA ALA A 75 11.60 -3.23 8.17
C ALA A 75 11.61 -1.69 8.21
N VAL A 76 11.48 -1.07 7.04
CA VAL A 76 11.54 0.38 6.89
C VAL A 76 10.13 0.96 6.81
N ARG A 77 9.88 2.05 7.53
CA ARG A 77 8.60 2.74 7.49
C ARG A 77 8.40 3.42 6.14
N PHE A 78 7.21 3.28 5.57
CA PHE A 78 6.76 4.04 4.41
C PHE A 78 5.42 4.72 4.66
N ARG A 79 5.10 5.73 3.84
CA ARG A 79 3.87 6.50 3.98
C ARG A 79 3.35 6.98 2.65
N TYR A 80 2.04 7.19 2.58
CA TYR A 80 1.41 7.99 1.55
C TYR A 80 1.00 9.34 2.17
N ARG A 81 1.18 10.45 1.43
CA ARG A 81 0.72 11.78 1.84
C ARG A 81 -0.16 12.37 0.76
N LEU A 82 -1.31 12.94 1.12
CA LEU A 82 -2.19 13.56 0.11
C LEU A 82 -1.49 14.71 -0.64
N ALA A 83 -0.59 15.44 0.03
CA ALA A 83 0.17 16.54 -0.57
C ALA A 83 1.24 16.09 -1.59
N GLU A 84 1.70 14.84 -1.55
CA GLU A 84 2.82 14.35 -2.37
C GLU A 84 2.39 13.08 -3.13
N PRO A 85 2.53 12.99 -4.45
CA PRO A 85 2.17 11.77 -5.17
C PRO A 85 3.10 10.60 -4.80
N GLY A 86 2.50 9.41 -4.71
CA GLY A 86 3.19 8.15 -4.46
C GLY A 86 3.39 7.81 -2.98
N PHE A 87 3.77 6.55 -2.74
CA PHE A 87 4.25 6.12 -1.44
C PHE A 87 5.75 6.40 -1.34
N ARG A 88 6.21 6.77 -0.15
CA ARG A 88 7.61 7.12 0.09
C ARG A 88 8.16 6.49 1.36
N LEU A 89 9.42 6.08 1.29
CA LEU A 89 10.25 5.72 2.42
C LEU A 89 10.58 6.96 3.27
N ALA A 90 11.16 6.73 4.45
CA ALA A 90 11.51 7.80 5.38
C ALA A 90 12.50 8.82 4.79
N ASP A 91 13.43 8.36 3.95
CA ASP A 91 14.42 9.14 3.22
C ASP A 91 13.85 9.91 2.01
N GLY A 92 12.56 9.71 1.69
CA GLY A 92 11.86 10.35 0.59
C GLY A 92 11.87 9.57 -0.72
N GLN A 93 12.56 8.43 -0.82
CA GLN A 93 12.54 7.59 -2.03
C GLN A 93 11.13 7.09 -2.32
N VAL A 94 10.71 7.11 -3.59
CA VAL A 94 9.43 6.55 -4.03
C VAL A 94 9.47 5.03 -3.90
N LEU A 95 8.42 4.47 -3.32
CA LEU A 95 8.22 3.03 -3.17
C LEU A 95 7.04 2.60 -4.04
N LEU A 96 7.29 1.73 -5.02
CA LEU A 96 6.24 1.21 -5.90
C LEU A 96 5.85 -0.24 -5.57
N ALA A 97 6.77 -1.01 -5.01
CA ALA A 97 6.52 -2.38 -4.59
C ALA A 97 7.41 -2.76 -3.40
N ALA A 98 7.05 -3.85 -2.73
CA ALA A 98 7.77 -4.40 -1.60
C ALA A 98 7.62 -5.93 -1.60
N GLU A 99 8.63 -6.64 -1.11
CA GLU A 99 8.56 -8.08 -0.92
C GLU A 99 7.48 -8.42 0.11
N VAL A 100 7.50 -7.70 1.24
CA VAL A 100 6.51 -7.79 2.31
C VAL A 100 6.19 -6.39 2.83
N ALA A 101 4.92 -6.13 3.13
CA ALA A 101 4.48 -4.93 3.82
C ALA A 101 3.56 -5.26 4.99
N TRP A 102 3.79 -4.58 6.11
CA TRP A 102 3.00 -4.67 7.34
C TRP A 102 2.21 -3.39 7.54
N PHE A 103 0.91 -3.54 7.77
CA PHE A 103 -0.02 -2.46 8.03
C PHE A 103 -0.53 -2.61 9.46
N GLU A 104 -0.12 -1.72 10.35
CA GLU A 104 -0.27 -1.89 11.80
C GLU A 104 -1.49 -1.13 12.33
N GLU A 105 -1.96 -1.49 13.54
CA GLU A 105 -3.14 -0.91 14.18
C GLU A 105 -3.08 0.62 14.30
N ASP A 106 -1.91 1.14 14.67
CA ASP A 106 -1.65 2.56 14.83
C ASP A 106 -1.74 3.37 13.51
N GLY A 107 -1.84 2.70 12.35
CA GLY A 107 -1.84 3.34 11.03
C GLY A 107 -0.48 3.47 10.39
N SER A 108 0.57 2.96 11.03
CA SER A 108 1.87 2.84 10.40
C SER A 108 1.88 1.73 9.34
N ALA A 109 2.75 1.92 8.34
CA ALA A 109 3.02 0.94 7.32
C ALA A 109 4.54 0.77 7.17
N TRP A 110 4.97 -0.48 7.05
CA TRP A 110 6.37 -0.87 7.06
C TRP A 110 6.63 -1.89 5.96
N CYS A 111 7.83 -1.93 5.40
CA CYS A 111 8.14 -2.87 4.32
C CYS A 111 9.57 -3.38 4.38
N LEU A 112 9.76 -4.55 3.79
CA LEU A 112 11.02 -4.95 3.17
C LEU A 112 10.93 -4.57 1.70
N ALA A 113 11.70 -3.56 1.29
CA ALA A 113 11.73 -3.13 -0.09
C ALA A 113 12.44 -4.19 -0.95
N SER A 114 11.87 -4.52 -2.10
CA SER A 114 12.62 -5.28 -3.11
C SER A 114 13.63 -4.33 -3.78
N PRO A 115 14.91 -4.69 -3.90
CA PRO A 115 15.90 -3.87 -4.62
C PRO A 115 15.43 -3.50 -6.04
N ASP A 116 14.73 -4.41 -6.71
CA ASP A 116 14.22 -4.23 -8.08
C ASP A 116 12.88 -3.49 -8.15
N ALA A 117 12.18 -3.28 -7.02
CA ALA A 117 10.82 -2.74 -6.99
C ALA A 117 10.71 -1.27 -7.42
N ASN A 118 11.81 -0.53 -7.40
CA ASN A 118 11.86 0.88 -7.78
C ASN A 118 12.56 1.12 -9.12
N VAL A 119 13.05 0.05 -9.77
CA VAL A 119 13.49 0.13 -11.14
C VAL A 119 12.21 0.25 -11.96
N LEU A 120 11.89 1.47 -12.39
CA LEU A 120 11.08 1.64 -13.58
C LEU A 120 11.66 0.67 -14.60
N ILE A 121 10.89 -0.32 -15.06
CA ILE A 121 11.21 -0.96 -16.33
C ILE A 121 11.06 0.18 -17.34
N GLY A 122 12.14 0.93 -17.51
CA GLY A 122 12.37 1.74 -18.67
C GLY A 122 12.31 0.75 -19.80
N GLY A 123 11.23 0.82 -20.56
CA GLY A 123 11.18 0.15 -21.85
C GLY A 123 12.39 0.63 -22.62
N THR A 124 13.40 -0.24 -22.76
CA THR A 124 14.20 -0.26 -23.96
C THR A 124 13.30 -0.80 -25.06
N ASP A 125 12.51 0.09 -25.63
CA ASP A 125 12.10 -0.01 -27.02
C ASP A 125 13.01 0.93 -27.80
N THR A 126 14.12 0.39 -28.30
CA THR A 126 14.71 0.79 -29.57
C THR A 126 15.37 -0.44 -30.19
#